data_AF-A0A7W9M4G5-F1
#
_entry.id   AF-A0A7W9M4G5-F1
#
_cell.length_a   1.000
_cell.length_b   1.000
_cell.length_c   1.000
_cell.angle_alpha   90.00
_cell.angle_beta   90.00
_cell.angle_gamma   90.00
#
_symmetry.space_group_name_H-M   'P 1'
#
loop_
_entity.id
_entity.type
_entity.pdbx_description
1 polymer ?
#
loop_
_entity_poly.entity_id
_entity_poly.type
_entity_poly.pdbx_seq_one_letter_code
_entity_poly.pdbx_strand_id
1 'polypeptide(L)'
;MAGFKADTGRMRESANGFQRAGDHAGSVASSLGGITVPAGAFGVSGPAQGLAADLDAIVERRRSRVAQRRDRLTEIADLVRRDADEYDRADSDGTAEIDRAGGGLR
;
A
#
# COMPACT_ATOMS: atom_id res chain seq x y z
N MET A 1 -17.07 20.75 25.86
CA MET A 1 -15.82 20.19 25.28
C MET A 1 -16.21 19.44 24.04
N ALA A 2 -15.84 19.93 22.85
CA ALA A 2 -15.99 19.15 21.63
C ALA A 2 -14.91 18.06 21.68
N GLY A 3 -15.30 16.82 21.99
CA GLY A 3 -14.38 15.68 21.97
C GLY A 3 -13.78 15.54 20.58
N PHE A 4 -12.47 15.25 20.53
CA PHE A 4 -11.79 14.96 19.27
C PHE A 4 -12.43 13.70 18.65
N LYS A 5 -13.28 13.89 17.64
CA LYS A 5 -13.86 12.80 16.85
C LYS A 5 -12.92 12.50 15.70
N ALA A 6 -12.38 11.29 15.66
CA ALA A 6 -11.59 10.84 14.52
C ALA A 6 -12.48 10.82 13.27
N ASP A 7 -12.00 11.42 12.18
CA ASP A 7 -12.69 11.43 10.89
C ASP A 7 -12.40 10.12 10.15
N THR A 8 -13.10 9.06 10.56
CA THR A 8 -12.94 7.71 10.01
C THR A 8 -13.29 7.65 8.52
N GLY A 9 -14.10 8.59 8.02
CA GLY A 9 -14.35 8.81 6.60
C GLY A 9 -13.08 9.19 5.84
N ARG A 10 -12.36 10.23 6.28
CA ARG A 10 -11.07 10.64 5.66
C ARG A 10 -9.97 9.60 5.82
N MET A 11 -9.99 8.81 6.91
CA MET A 11 -9.06 7.69 7.07
C MET A 11 -9.29 6.63 5.99
N ARG A 12 -10.55 6.22 5.76
CA ARG A 12 -10.89 5.27 4.70
C ARG A 12 -10.56 5.80 3.30
N GLU A 13 -10.78 7.08 3.04
CA GLU A 13 -10.38 7.72 1.79
C GLU A 13 -8.86 7.65 1.57
N SER A 14 -8.08 7.93 2.62
CA SER A 14 -6.62 7.80 2.61
C SER A 14 -6.17 6.37 2.33
N ALA A 15 -6.79 5.37 2.99
CA ALA A 15 -6.51 3.97 2.75
C ALA A 15 -6.78 3.56 1.29
N ASN A 16 -7.88 4.03 0.70
CA ASN A 16 -8.17 3.80 -0.72
C ASN A 16 -7.15 4.50 -1.63
N GLY A 17 -6.58 5.64 -1.21
CA GLY A 17 -5.46 6.30 -1.89
C GLY A 17 -4.19 5.44 -1.89
N PHE A 18 -3.80 4.91 -0.73
CA PHE A 18 -2.65 4.02 -0.61
C PHE A 18 -2.81 2.73 -1.40
N GLN A 19 -4.00 2.11 -1.37
CA GLN A 19 -4.28 0.92 -2.16
C GLN A 19 -4.15 1.18 -3.66
N ARG A 20 -4.76 2.27 -4.18
CA ARG A 20 -4.62 2.66 -5.60
C ARG A 20 -3.16 2.92 -6.00
N ALA A 21 -2.37 3.54 -5.12
CA ALA A 21 -0.95 3.76 -5.34
C ALA A 21 -0.16 2.43 -5.37
N GLY A 22 -0.51 1.48 -4.51
CA GLY A 22 0.02 0.12 -4.53
C GLY A 22 -0.29 -0.61 -5.82
N ASP A 23 -1.56 -0.59 -6.26
CA ASP A 23 -2.00 -1.22 -7.51
C ASP A 23 -1.25 -0.65 -8.73
N HIS A 24 -1.07 0.67 -8.77
CA HIS A 24 -0.29 1.33 -9.81
C HIS A 24 1.18 0.90 -9.79
N ALA A 25 1.81 0.83 -8.62
CA ALA A 25 3.16 0.31 -8.48
C ALA A 25 3.27 -1.15 -8.95
N GLY A 26 2.25 -1.98 -8.67
CA GLY A 26 2.15 -3.34 -9.17
C GLY A 26 2.09 -3.42 -10.70
N SER A 27 1.29 -2.57 -11.34
CA SER A 27 1.21 -2.47 -12.79
C SER A 27 2.55 -2.09 -13.44
N VAL A 28 3.27 -1.13 -12.84
CA VAL A 28 4.61 -0.74 -13.29
C VAL A 28 5.62 -1.88 -13.11
N ALA A 29 5.59 -2.59 -11.98
CA ALA A 29 6.45 -3.75 -11.75
C ALA A 29 6.22 -4.87 -12.77
N SER A 30 4.95 -5.15 -13.12
CA SER A 30 4.61 -6.12 -14.16
C SER A 30 5.09 -5.69 -15.54
N SER A 31 4.97 -4.40 -15.86
CA SER A 31 5.46 -3.82 -17.13
C SER A 31 6.99 -3.92 -17.23
N LEU A 32 7.70 -3.67 -16.12
CA LEU A 32 9.15 -3.88 -16.02
C LEU A 32 9.54 -5.37 -16.13
N GLY A 33 8.73 -6.28 -15.59
CA GLY A 33 8.96 -7.72 -15.70
C GLY A 33 8.79 -8.28 -17.12
N GLY A 34 8.04 -7.58 -17.98
CA GLY A 34 7.93 -7.89 -19.41
C GLY A 34 9.11 -7.38 -20.24
N ILE A 35 9.94 -6.49 -19.68
CA ILE A 35 11.17 -6.01 -20.33
C ILE A 35 12.28 -7.01 -20.00
N THR A 36 12.41 -8.03 -20.85
CA THR A 36 13.56 -8.94 -20.83
C THR A 36 14.64 -8.36 -21.74
N VAL A 37 15.89 -8.27 -21.25
CA VAL A 37 17.02 -7.90 -22.12
C VAL A 37 17.18 -9.03 -23.15
N PRO A 38 17.03 -8.80 -24.46
CA PRO A 38 17.14 -9.87 -25.43
C PRO A 38 18.56 -10.43 -25.40
N ALA A 39 18.71 -11.74 -25.15
CA ALA A 39 20.01 -12.40 -25.00
C ALA A 39 20.93 -12.32 -26.24
N GLY A 40 20.48 -11.70 -27.33
CA GLY A 40 21.26 -11.42 -28.54
C GLY A 40 21.39 -9.94 -28.91
N ALA A 41 20.81 -9.00 -28.15
CA ALA A 41 20.81 -7.57 -28.50
C ALA A 41 22.20 -6.93 -28.51
N PHE A 42 23.17 -7.55 -27.84
CA PHE A 42 24.54 -7.02 -27.73
C PHE A 42 25.60 -7.88 -28.45
N GLY A 43 25.21 -8.92 -29.18
CA GLY A 43 26.15 -9.78 -29.93
C GLY A 43 26.79 -10.91 -29.10
N VAL A 44 27.08 -12.03 -29.76
CA VAL A 44 27.39 -13.34 -29.14
C VAL A 44 28.86 -13.45 -28.64
N SER A 45 29.72 -12.48 -28.96
CA SER A 45 31.15 -12.54 -28.65
C SER A 45 31.70 -11.14 -28.29
N GLY A 46 31.82 -10.86 -26.99
CA GLY A 46 32.43 -9.63 -26.46
C GLY A 46 31.88 -9.21 -25.08
N PRO A 47 32.39 -8.11 -24.47
CA PRO A 47 31.93 -7.56 -23.18
C PRO A 47 30.42 -7.27 -23.07
N ALA A 48 29.74 -7.32 -24.21
CA ALA A 48 28.30 -7.38 -24.41
C ALA A 48 27.53 -8.39 -23.53
N GLN A 49 28.06 -9.59 -23.27
CA GLN A 49 27.38 -10.55 -22.38
C GLN A 49 27.36 -10.07 -20.92
N GLY A 50 28.46 -9.43 -20.47
CA GLY A 50 28.53 -8.80 -19.16
C GLY A 50 27.55 -7.63 -19.05
N LEU A 51 27.45 -6.80 -20.09
CA LEU A 51 26.49 -5.69 -20.14
C LEU A 51 25.03 -6.17 -20.09
N ALA A 52 24.70 -7.24 -20.81
CA ALA A 52 23.35 -7.82 -20.77
C ALA A 52 23.00 -8.33 -19.37
N ALA A 53 23.92 -9.05 -18.71
CA ALA A 53 23.75 -9.54 -17.34
C ALA A 53 23.63 -8.40 -16.31
N ASP A 54 24.43 -7.34 -16.46
CA ASP A 54 24.36 -6.16 -15.59
C ASP A 54 23.03 -5.42 -15.73
N LEU A 55 22.54 -5.27 -16.96
CA LEU A 55 21.24 -4.67 -17.24
C LEU A 55 20.10 -5.51 -16.64
N ASP A 56 20.17 -6.84 -16.78
CA ASP A 56 19.19 -7.76 -16.18
C ASP A 56 19.18 -7.62 -14.64
N ALA A 57 20.36 -7.59 -14.01
CA ALA A 57 20.49 -7.39 -12.57
C ALA A 57 19.99 -6.00 -12.11
N ILE A 58 20.15 -4.95 -12.92
CA ILE A 58 19.59 -3.62 -12.64
C ILE A 58 18.07 -3.63 -12.72
N VAL A 59 17.50 -4.26 -13.74
CA VAL A 59 16.05 -4.40 -13.93
C VAL A 59 15.44 -5.21 -12.79
N GLU A 60 16.08 -6.32 -12.39
CA GLU A 60 15.65 -7.15 -11.28
C GLU A 60 15.67 -6.38 -9.95
N ARG A 61 16.76 -5.66 -9.63
CA ARG A 61 16.81 -4.81 -8.42
C ARG A 61 15.73 -3.74 -8.41
N ARG A 62 15.43 -3.13 -9.56
CA ARG A 62 14.34 -2.14 -9.68
C ARG A 62 12.99 -2.81 -9.44
N ARG A 63 12.73 -3.97 -10.04
CA ARG A 63 11.50 -4.74 -9.84
C ARG A 63 11.28 -5.09 -8.37
N SER A 64 12.30 -5.58 -7.68
CA SER A 64 12.23 -5.92 -6.26
C SER A 64 11.91 -4.72 -5.38
N ARG A 65 12.51 -3.55 -5.66
CA ARG A 65 12.18 -2.30 -4.93
C ARG A 65 10.75 -1.84 -5.17
N VAL A 66 10.24 -1.96 -6.39
CA VAL A 66 8.84 -1.59 -6.69
C VAL A 66 7.87 -2.55 -6.00
N ALA A 67 8.17 -3.85 -5.99
CA ALA A 67 7.38 -4.84 -5.24
C ALA A 67 7.35 -4.53 -3.74
N GLN A 68 8.51 -4.26 -3.13
CA GLN A 68 8.58 -3.87 -1.72
C GLN A 68 7.78 -2.60 -1.42
N ARG A 69 7.79 -1.62 -2.33
CA ARG A 69 7.02 -0.39 -2.17
C ARG A 69 5.52 -0.62 -2.30
N ARG A 70 5.09 -1.49 -3.22
CA ARG A 70 3.68 -1.93 -3.32
C ARG A 70 3.23 -2.56 -2.02
N ASP A 71 3.98 -3.54 -1.51
CA ASP A 71 3.58 -4.30 -0.32
C ASP A 71 3.45 -3.38 0.90
N ARG A 72 4.37 -2.41 1.04
CA ARG A 72 4.31 -1.39 2.11
C ARG A 72 3.09 -0.45 1.98
N LEU A 73 2.69 -0.10 0.76
CA LEU A 73 1.50 0.74 0.55
C LEU A 73 0.21 -0.02 0.90
N THR A 74 0.15 -1.32 0.57
CA THR A 74 -0.96 -2.19 0.98
C THR A 74 -1.03 -2.31 2.50
N GLU A 75 0.11 -2.54 3.17
CA GLU A 75 0.18 -2.62 4.63
C GLU A 75 -0.32 -1.33 5.30
N ILE A 76 0.09 -0.16 4.80
CA ILE A 76 -0.39 1.13 5.32
C ILE A 76 -1.90 1.26 5.12
N ALA A 77 -2.44 0.86 3.97
CA ALA A 77 -3.87 0.91 3.71
C ALA A 77 -4.67 0.04 4.70
N ASP A 78 -4.17 -1.16 5.00
CA ASP A 78 -4.80 -2.08 5.94
C ASP A 78 -4.75 -1.57 7.39
N LEU A 79 -3.61 -1.00 7.80
CA LEU A 79 -3.48 -0.36 9.13
C LEU A 79 -4.46 0.81 9.28
N VAL A 80 -4.53 1.70 8.29
CA VAL A 80 -5.43 2.88 8.35
C VAL A 80 -6.90 2.45 8.38
N ARG A 81 -7.28 1.38 7.68
CA ARG A 81 -8.65 0.81 7.77
C ARG A 81 -8.93 0.25 9.15
N ARG A 82 -7.98 -0.52 9.70
CA ARG A 82 -8.12 -1.11 11.03
C ARG A 82 -8.29 -0.04 12.11
N ASP A 83 -7.51 1.02 12.04
CA ASP A 83 -7.62 2.16 12.97
C ASP A 83 -8.98 2.85 12.83
N ALA A 84 -9.47 3.06 11.60
CA ALA A 84 -10.79 3.65 11.37
C ALA A 84 -11.92 2.78 11.98
N ASP A 85 -11.83 1.46 11.83
CA ASP A 85 -12.80 0.53 12.41
C ASP A 85 -12.71 0.47 13.94
N GLU A 86 -11.53 0.70 14.52
CA GLU A 86 -11.34 0.80 15.97
C GLU A 86 -11.96 2.08 16.53
N TYR A 87 -11.78 3.23 15.86
CA TYR A 87 -12.43 4.47 16.25
C TYR A 87 -13.95 4.38 16.16
N ASP A 88 -14.50 3.78 15.10
CA ASP A 88 -15.96 3.61 14.97
C ASP A 88 -16.53 2.68 16.07
N ARG A 89 -15.77 1.63 16.45
CA ARG A 89 -16.14 0.76 17.59
C ARG A 89 -16.12 1.52 18.91
N ALA A 90 -15.05 2.27 19.18
CA ALA A 90 -14.93 3.05 20.41
C ALA A 90 -16.04 4.12 20.54
N ASP A 91 -16.41 4.78 19.44
CA ASP A 91 -17.51 5.76 19.41
C ASP A 91 -18.86 5.08 19.69
N SER A 92 -19.07 3.88 19.15
CA SER A 92 -20.30 3.08 19.35
C SER A 92 -20.42 2.55 20.79
N ASP A 93 -19.33 2.05 21.37
CA ASP A 93 -19.30 1.55 22.75
C ASP A 93 -19.52 2.70 23.75
N GLY A 94 -18.87 3.85 23.52
CA GLY A 94 -19.03 5.04 24.35
C GLY A 94 -20.43 5.63 24.30
N THR A 95 -21.05 5.68 23.11
CA THR A 95 -22.45 6.13 22.98
C THR A 95 -23.44 5.16 23.65
N ALA A 96 -23.25 3.85 23.51
CA ALA A 96 -24.09 2.85 24.17
C ALA A 96 -23.97 2.88 25.72
N GLU A 97 -22.79 3.18 26.26
CA GLU A 97 -22.58 3.35 27.70
C GLU A 97 -23.27 4.61 28.24
N ILE A 98 -23.15 5.73 27.53
CA ILE A 98 -23.80 7.00 27.90
C ILE A 98 -25.32 6.87 27.84
N ASP A 99 -25.87 6.23 26.81
CA ASP A 99 -27.32 6.03 26.69
C ASP A 99 -27.86 5.12 27.81
N ARG A 100 -27.11 4.10 28.22
CA ARG A 100 -27.47 3.22 29.34
C ARG A 100 -27.40 3.94 30.70
N ALA A 101 -26.42 4.83 30.89
CA ALA A 101 -26.26 5.61 32.13
C ALA A 101 -27.25 6.79 32.22
N GLY A 102 -27.57 7.43 31.10
CA GLY A 102 -28.52 8.56 31.03
C GLY A 102 -29.99 8.13 30.98
N GLY A 103 -30.28 6.94 30.44
CA GLY A 103 -31.63 6.37 30.37
C GLY A 103 -32.25 5.97 31.72
N GLY A 104 -31.44 5.88 32.79
CA GLY A 104 -31.90 5.59 34.16
C GLY A 104 -32.30 6.83 34.98
N LEU A 105 -32.18 8.04 34.42
CA LEU A 105 -32.47 9.31 35.09
C LEU A 105 -33.79 9.97 34.64
N ARG A 106 -34.70 9.21 34.02
CA ARG A 106 -36.05 9.65 33.66
C ARG A 106 -37.11 8.87 34.41
#